data_AF-A0A150TQJ3-F1
#
_entry.id   AF-A0A150TQJ3-F1
#
_cell.length_a   1.000
_cell.length_b   1.000
_cell.length_c   1.000
_cell.angle_alpha   90.00
_cell.angle_beta   90.00
_cell.angle_gamma   90.00
#
_symmetry.space_group_name_H-M   'P 1'
#
loop_
_entity.id
_entity.type
_entity.pdbx_description
1 polymer ?
#
loop_
_entity_poly.entity_id
_entity_poly.type
_entity_poly.pdbx_seq_one_letter_code
_entity_poly.pdbx_strand_id
1 'polypeptide(L)'
;MPALRSLALPIAVAASMLGQLASCSERPTNFPDRDGVIAAQAEWCAALAKLQRAGASWEHLNACKAAYPTSSPTYLRAMTSCFSRRMEAATESSPDRSQIILECNDEIAVKINPDEPTAKPVVDARCARMSRCEKIPVPDCQAAFTKLEAAQRAMFTTIYNASGRYEIIDCLENASCTDNEEAGRQACYKPTSDALLWFPD
;
A
#
# COMPACT_ATOMS: atom_id res chain seq x y z
N MET A 1 -28.63 -10.55 73.60
CA MET A 1 -29.38 -9.30 73.25
C MET A 1 -28.82 -8.22 74.17
N PRO A 2 -28.31 -7.05 73.72
CA PRO A 2 -28.49 -6.24 72.48
C PRO A 2 -27.27 -6.34 71.52
N ALA A 3 -27.24 -5.98 70.23
CA ALA A 3 -27.82 -4.93 69.36
C ALA A 3 -26.89 -3.71 69.11
N LEU A 4 -26.22 -3.76 67.94
CA LEU A 4 -25.95 -2.70 66.94
C LEU A 4 -25.24 -1.40 67.33
N ARG A 5 -24.13 -1.09 66.62
CA ARG A 5 -24.05 0.07 65.71
C ARG A 5 -22.80 0.07 64.81
N SER A 6 -23.06 0.34 63.54
CA SER A 6 -22.22 0.61 62.36
C SER A 6 -20.90 1.37 62.57
N LEU A 7 -19.93 1.14 61.68
CA LEU A 7 -19.54 2.10 60.62
C LEU A 7 -18.43 1.56 59.68
N ALA A 8 -18.69 1.71 58.37
CA ALA A 8 -17.76 1.98 57.28
C ALA A 8 -16.73 0.92 56.80
N LEU A 9 -17.01 0.38 55.62
CA LEU A 9 -16.05 -0.04 54.58
C LEU A 9 -15.56 1.21 53.81
N PRO A 10 -14.34 1.24 53.22
CA PRO A 10 -14.15 0.58 51.93
C PRO A 10 -12.79 -0.11 51.68
N ILE A 11 -12.93 -1.33 51.15
CA ILE A 11 -12.22 -1.96 50.02
C ILE A 11 -11.09 -1.14 49.37
N ALA A 12 -9.87 -1.68 49.41
CA ALA A 12 -8.84 -1.46 48.40
C ALA A 12 -8.31 -2.83 47.92
N VAL A 13 -8.88 -3.35 46.84
CA VAL A 13 -8.30 -4.48 46.10
C VAL A 13 -7.35 -3.88 45.07
N ALA A 14 -6.05 -3.96 45.34
CA ALA A 14 -5.02 -3.59 44.38
C ALA A 14 -5.03 -4.62 43.25
N ALA A 15 -5.48 -4.19 42.08
CA ALA A 15 -5.36 -4.91 40.82
C ALA A 15 -3.91 -4.84 40.32
N SER A 16 -3.16 -5.92 40.48
CA SER A 16 -1.85 -6.11 39.84
C SER A 16 -2.00 -6.93 38.57
N MET A 17 -2.47 -6.28 37.50
CA MET A 17 -2.48 -6.81 36.13
C MET A 17 -1.97 -5.70 35.19
N LEU A 18 -0.71 -5.32 35.34
CA LEU A 18 0.00 -4.45 34.38
C LEU A 18 1.33 -5.11 34.06
N GLY A 19 1.32 -5.88 32.98
CA GLY A 19 2.49 -6.61 32.50
C GLY A 19 2.24 -7.38 31.21
N GLN A 20 1.34 -6.90 30.36
CA GLN A 20 1.32 -7.27 28.95
C GLN A 20 1.86 -6.07 28.19
N LEU A 21 3.19 -5.98 28.14
CA LEU A 21 3.85 -5.15 27.16
C LEU A 21 3.44 -5.71 25.80
N ALA A 22 2.57 -4.96 25.11
CA ALA A 22 2.34 -5.13 23.70
C ALA A 22 3.71 -5.23 23.02
N SER A 23 3.97 -6.35 22.35
CA SER A 23 5.05 -6.41 21.37
C SER A 23 4.66 -5.44 20.27
N CYS A 24 5.11 -4.19 20.37
CA CYS A 24 5.19 -3.31 19.22
C CYS A 24 6.14 -4.00 18.26
N SER A 25 5.59 -4.69 17.25
CA SER A 25 6.35 -5.18 16.11
C SER A 25 7.16 -4.00 15.59
N GLU A 26 8.49 -4.00 15.79
CA GLU A 26 9.32 -2.93 15.25
C GLU A 26 9.14 -2.91 13.74
N ARG A 27 8.63 -1.77 13.24
CA ARG A 27 8.42 -1.55 11.81
C ARG A 27 9.77 -1.72 11.09
N PRO A 28 9.87 -2.60 10.07
CA PRO A 28 11.09 -2.73 9.29
C PRO A 28 11.46 -1.38 8.67
N THR A 29 12.71 -0.97 8.85
CA THR A 29 13.25 0.28 8.29
C THR A 29 14.10 0.06 7.04
N ASN A 30 14.38 -1.21 6.71
CA ASN A 30 15.16 -1.58 5.54
C ASN A 30 14.43 -2.65 4.73
N PHE A 31 14.31 -2.39 3.43
CA PHE A 31 13.57 -3.24 2.49
C PHE A 31 14.49 -3.67 1.34
N PRO A 32 14.37 -4.93 0.88
CA PRO A 32 15.31 -5.51 -0.08
C PRO A 32 15.27 -4.87 -1.47
N ASP A 33 14.16 -4.21 -1.84
CA ASP A 33 13.98 -3.54 -3.12
C ASP A 33 14.29 -2.03 -3.08
N ARG A 34 14.80 -1.52 -1.95
CA ARG A 34 15.02 -0.08 -1.71
C ARG A 34 15.85 0.60 -2.78
N ASP A 35 17.02 0.04 -3.10
CA ASP A 35 17.91 0.61 -4.11
C ASP A 35 17.26 0.58 -5.51
N GLY A 36 16.46 -0.46 -5.78
CA GLY A 36 15.68 -0.58 -7.00
C GLY A 36 14.62 0.52 -7.12
N VAL A 37 13.95 0.85 -6.02
CA VAL A 37 12.94 1.93 -5.95
C VAL A 37 13.61 3.28 -6.14
N ILE A 38 14.74 3.53 -5.46
CA ILE A 38 15.50 4.79 -5.61
C ILE A 38 15.93 5.01 -7.07
N ALA A 39 16.45 3.96 -7.72
CA ALA A 39 16.84 4.04 -9.13
C ALA A 39 15.65 4.33 -10.05
N ALA A 40 14.53 3.60 -9.88
CA ALA A 40 13.33 3.81 -10.67
C ALA A 40 12.70 5.20 -10.44
N GLN A 41 12.75 5.71 -9.20
CA GLN A 41 12.31 7.06 -8.88
C GLN A 41 13.18 8.11 -9.56
N ALA A 42 14.50 7.93 -9.61
CA ALA A 42 15.38 8.83 -10.33
C ALA A 42 15.05 8.89 -11.84
N GLU A 43 14.72 7.75 -12.46
CA GLU A 43 14.25 7.66 -13.85
C GLU A 43 12.92 8.42 -14.05
N TRP A 44 11.95 8.21 -13.17
CA TRP A 44 10.68 8.92 -13.17
C TRP A 44 10.87 10.44 -13.08
N CYS A 45 11.70 10.90 -12.14
CA CYS A 45 12.00 12.32 -11.96
C CYS A 45 12.70 12.94 -13.17
N ALA A 46 13.62 12.19 -13.81
CA ALA A 46 14.28 12.65 -15.03
C ALA A 46 13.29 12.77 -16.20
N ALA A 47 12.33 11.85 -16.31
CA ALA A 47 11.26 11.92 -17.29
C ALA A 47 10.35 13.14 -17.06
N LEU A 48 9.89 13.39 -15.83
CA LEU A 48 9.09 14.56 -15.50
C LEU A 48 9.85 15.87 -15.80
N ALA A 49 11.12 15.96 -15.41
CA ALA A 49 11.98 17.10 -15.72
C ALA A 49 12.13 17.36 -17.23
N LYS A 50 12.23 16.29 -18.03
CA LYS A 50 12.29 16.37 -19.49
C LYS A 50 10.97 16.90 -20.06
N LEU A 51 9.83 16.40 -19.57
CA LEU A 51 8.50 16.86 -19.99
C LEU A 51 8.28 18.34 -19.68
N GLN A 52 8.86 18.85 -18.59
CA GLN A 52 8.84 20.28 -18.24
C GLN A 52 9.85 21.13 -19.03
N ARG A 53 10.65 20.52 -19.92
CA ARG A 53 11.73 21.18 -20.68
C ARG A 53 12.77 21.89 -19.81
N ALA A 54 12.81 21.59 -18.52
CA ALA A 54 13.74 22.18 -17.54
C ALA A 54 14.91 21.25 -17.25
N GLY A 55 14.77 19.93 -17.43
CA GLY A 55 15.85 18.98 -17.19
C GLY A 55 16.42 19.13 -15.78
N ALA A 56 17.74 19.30 -15.66
CA ALA A 56 18.41 19.45 -14.38
C ALA A 56 18.01 20.72 -13.60
N SER A 57 17.44 21.74 -14.26
CA SER A 57 16.98 22.98 -13.61
C SER A 57 15.52 22.94 -13.16
N TRP A 58 14.87 21.77 -13.25
CA TRP A 58 13.50 21.63 -12.75
C TRP A 58 13.48 21.79 -11.22
N GLU A 59 12.75 22.79 -10.73
CA GLU A 59 12.74 23.19 -9.32
C GLU A 59 12.34 22.07 -8.35
N HIS A 60 11.52 21.13 -8.81
CA HIS A 60 11.07 20.00 -8.00
C HIS A 60 11.96 18.74 -8.12
N LEU A 61 13.05 18.78 -8.89
CA LEU A 61 13.87 17.59 -9.15
C LEU A 61 14.43 16.96 -7.87
N ASN A 62 14.88 17.78 -6.92
CA ASN A 62 15.42 17.30 -5.64
C ASN A 62 14.31 16.71 -4.75
N ALA A 63 13.15 17.36 -4.68
CA ALA A 63 11.99 16.84 -3.95
C ALA A 63 11.53 15.50 -4.53
N CYS A 64 11.47 15.42 -5.86
CA CYS A 64 11.14 14.19 -6.57
C CYS A 64 12.11 13.05 -6.23
N LYS A 65 13.42 13.28 -6.31
CA LYS A 65 14.43 12.26 -6.02
C LYS A 65 14.47 11.85 -4.54
N ALA A 66 14.11 12.77 -3.65
CA ALA A 66 14.00 12.49 -2.21
C ALA A 66 12.71 11.75 -1.84
N ALA A 67 11.69 11.80 -2.71
CA ALA A 67 10.46 11.04 -2.51
C ALA A 67 10.74 9.53 -2.60
N TYR A 68 9.96 8.77 -1.84
CA TYR A 68 10.01 7.32 -1.84
C TYR A 68 8.59 6.79 -2.07
N PRO A 69 8.19 6.60 -3.34
CA PRO A 69 6.84 6.13 -3.65
C PRO A 69 6.66 4.69 -3.17
N THR A 70 5.41 4.25 -3.14
CA THR A 70 5.04 2.87 -2.76
C THR A 70 5.02 1.91 -3.96
N SER A 71 5.32 2.39 -5.17
CA SER A 71 5.39 1.57 -6.38
C SER A 71 6.59 0.62 -6.38
N SER A 72 6.38 -0.56 -6.97
CA SER A 72 7.48 -1.48 -7.26
C SER A 72 8.40 -0.90 -8.34
N PRO A 73 9.71 -1.22 -8.33
CA PRO A 73 10.63 -0.72 -9.34
C PRO A 73 10.20 -1.06 -10.77
N THR A 74 9.63 -2.25 -10.97
CA THR A 74 9.13 -2.71 -12.27
C THR A 74 7.95 -1.86 -12.73
N TYR A 75 6.96 -1.65 -11.85
CA TYR A 75 5.81 -0.83 -12.17
C TYR A 75 6.20 0.62 -12.46
N LEU A 76 7.07 1.22 -11.63
CA LEU A 76 7.47 2.62 -11.77
C LEU A 76 8.23 2.89 -13.08
N ARG A 77 9.10 1.98 -13.52
CA ARG A 77 9.76 2.09 -14.83
C ARG A 77 8.79 1.95 -15.99
N ALA A 78 7.86 0.99 -15.89
CA ALA A 78 6.84 0.80 -16.91
C ALA A 78 5.95 2.05 -17.02
N MET A 79 5.58 2.64 -15.88
CA MET A 79 4.82 3.89 -15.80
C MET A 79 5.60 5.06 -16.38
N THR A 80 6.89 5.18 -16.05
CA THR A 80 7.78 6.19 -16.64
C THR A 80 7.77 6.15 -18.15
N SER A 81 7.95 4.96 -18.74
CA SER A 81 7.96 4.77 -20.19
C SER A 81 6.60 5.10 -20.82
N CYS A 82 5.53 4.56 -20.25
CA CYS A 82 4.17 4.73 -20.75
C CYS A 82 3.70 6.19 -20.68
N PHE A 83 3.88 6.83 -19.53
CA PHE A 83 3.48 8.21 -19.27
C PHE A 83 4.24 9.18 -20.18
N SER A 84 5.56 9.02 -20.29
CA SER A 84 6.38 9.86 -21.16
C SER A 84 5.93 9.77 -22.62
N ARG A 85 5.74 8.53 -23.12
CA ARG A 85 5.29 8.31 -24.50
C ARG A 85 3.94 8.95 -24.78
N ARG A 86 2.98 8.82 -23.87
CA ARG A 86 1.64 9.41 -24.02
C ARG A 86 1.65 10.93 -23.92
N MET A 87 2.39 11.48 -22.95
CA MET A 87 2.57 12.93 -22.81
C MET A 87 3.25 13.56 -24.04
N GLU A 88 4.24 12.88 -24.64
CA GLU A 88 4.91 13.33 -25.87
C GLU A 88 4.03 13.20 -27.11
N ALA A 89 3.14 12.19 -27.15
CA ALA A 89 2.20 11.99 -28.27
C ALA A 89 0.94 12.86 -28.18
N ALA A 90 0.65 13.43 -27.01
CA ALA A 90 -0.54 14.25 -26.83
C ALA A 90 -0.44 15.55 -27.65
N THR A 91 -1.45 15.79 -28.46
CA THR A 91 -1.56 16.99 -29.32
C THR A 91 -2.16 18.18 -28.58
N GLU A 92 -2.77 17.94 -27.42
CA GLU A 92 -3.35 18.94 -26.55
C GLU A 92 -2.26 19.69 -25.78
N SER A 93 -2.47 20.99 -25.55
CA SER A 93 -1.53 21.83 -24.80
C SER A 93 -1.42 21.48 -23.32
N SER A 94 -2.44 20.82 -22.76
CA SER A 94 -2.49 20.37 -21.36
C SER A 94 -3.20 19.01 -21.25
N PRO A 95 -2.50 17.91 -21.57
CA PRO A 95 -3.08 16.57 -21.50
C PRO A 95 -3.53 16.23 -20.07
N ASP A 96 -4.67 15.57 -19.93
CA ASP A 96 -5.14 15.08 -18.62
C ASP A 96 -4.22 13.96 -18.11
N ARG A 97 -3.39 14.30 -17.14
CA ARG A 97 -2.42 13.38 -16.52
C ARG A 97 -3.13 12.22 -15.82
N SER A 98 -4.27 12.45 -15.21
CA SER A 98 -5.02 11.41 -14.49
C SER A 98 -5.52 10.35 -15.47
N GLN A 99 -6.06 10.79 -16.60
CA GLN A 99 -6.48 9.90 -17.68
C GLN A 99 -5.29 9.11 -18.26
N ILE A 100 -4.15 9.78 -18.50
CA ILE A 100 -2.93 9.10 -18.98
C ILE A 100 -2.45 8.03 -18.00
N ILE A 101 -2.49 8.32 -16.68
CA ILE A 101 -2.11 7.34 -15.65
C ILE A 101 -3.05 6.14 -15.68
N LEU A 102 -4.36 6.35 -15.81
CA LEU A 102 -5.34 5.27 -15.91
C LEU A 102 -5.05 4.36 -17.12
N GLU A 103 -4.86 4.95 -18.30
CA GLU A 103 -4.52 4.19 -19.50
C GLU A 103 -3.18 3.45 -19.39
N CYS A 104 -2.22 4.06 -18.70
CA CYS A 104 -0.95 3.41 -18.41
C CYS A 104 -1.11 2.25 -17.44
N ASN A 105 -1.95 2.38 -16.41
CA ASN A 105 -2.26 1.29 -15.50
C ASN A 105 -2.82 0.09 -16.27
N ASP A 106 -3.78 0.30 -17.16
CA ASP A 106 -4.36 -0.77 -17.97
C ASP A 106 -3.31 -1.46 -18.86
N GLU A 107 -2.41 -0.68 -19.48
CA GLU A 107 -1.34 -1.23 -20.31
C GLU A 107 -0.29 -2.00 -19.50
N ILE A 108 0.03 -1.54 -18.29
CA ILE A 108 1.11 -2.07 -17.47
C ILE A 108 0.64 -3.29 -16.68
N ALA A 109 -0.58 -3.26 -16.14
CA ALA A 109 -1.11 -4.30 -15.28
C ALA A 109 -1.15 -5.67 -16.00
N VAL A 110 -1.37 -5.69 -17.31
CA VAL A 110 -1.35 -6.95 -18.10
C VAL A 110 0.07 -7.50 -18.36
N LYS A 111 1.12 -6.70 -18.14
CA LYS A 111 2.53 -7.07 -18.39
C LYS A 111 3.30 -7.42 -17.13
N ILE A 112 2.81 -6.99 -15.97
CA ILE A 112 3.42 -7.31 -14.68
C ILE A 112 3.10 -8.78 -14.34
N ASN A 113 4.10 -9.52 -13.88
CA ASN A 113 3.88 -10.86 -13.35
C ASN A 113 3.11 -10.75 -12.03
N PRO A 114 1.86 -11.24 -11.94
CA PRO A 114 1.11 -11.20 -10.69
C PRO A 114 1.54 -12.29 -9.70
N ASP A 115 2.26 -13.31 -10.16
CA ASP A 115 2.57 -14.51 -9.40
C ASP A 115 4.01 -14.49 -8.86
N GLU A 116 4.58 -13.29 -8.67
CA GLU A 116 5.87 -13.14 -7.98
C GLU A 116 5.78 -13.66 -6.53
N PRO A 117 6.86 -14.24 -5.98
CA PRO A 117 6.87 -14.73 -4.59
C PRO A 117 6.45 -13.67 -3.56
N THR A 118 6.68 -12.39 -3.88
CA THR A 118 6.35 -11.23 -3.06
C THR A 118 4.84 -10.96 -2.96
N ALA A 119 4.01 -11.52 -3.86
CA ALA A 119 2.56 -11.36 -3.87
C ALA A 119 1.88 -12.20 -2.78
N LYS A 120 2.40 -13.40 -2.52
CA LYS A 120 1.78 -14.40 -1.63
C LYS A 120 1.45 -13.84 -0.23
N PRO A 121 2.36 -13.14 0.48
CA PRO A 121 2.05 -12.61 1.80
C PRO A 121 0.86 -11.64 1.82
N VAL A 122 0.70 -10.81 0.78
CA VAL A 122 -0.45 -9.90 0.66
C VAL A 122 -1.75 -10.68 0.48
N VAL A 123 -1.74 -11.71 -0.36
CA VAL A 123 -2.91 -12.59 -0.57
C VAL A 123 -3.27 -13.36 0.70
N ASP A 124 -2.27 -13.89 1.41
CA ASP A 124 -2.48 -14.62 2.67
C ASP A 124 -3.08 -13.68 3.73
N ALA A 125 -2.57 -12.46 3.90
CA ALA A 125 -3.12 -11.46 4.82
C ALA A 125 -4.55 -11.06 4.44
N ARG A 126 -4.82 -10.87 3.14
CA ARG A 126 -6.17 -10.58 2.63
C ARG A 126 -7.14 -11.71 2.97
N CYS A 127 -6.76 -12.96 2.72
CA CYS A 127 -7.61 -14.11 2.99
C CYS A 127 -7.78 -14.40 4.48
N ALA A 128 -6.74 -14.16 5.30
CA ALA A 128 -6.85 -14.21 6.74
C ALA A 128 -7.86 -13.19 7.29
N ARG A 129 -7.88 -11.96 6.73
CA ARG A 129 -8.90 -10.96 7.06
C ARG A 129 -10.31 -11.43 6.68
N MET A 130 -10.50 -11.91 5.44
CA MET A 130 -11.81 -12.40 4.99
C MET A 130 -12.33 -13.56 5.86
N SER A 131 -11.43 -14.44 6.32
CA SER A 131 -11.78 -15.49 7.28
C SER A 131 -12.19 -14.94 8.64
N ARG A 132 -11.43 -13.97 9.17
CA ARG A 132 -11.71 -13.34 10.45
C ARG A 132 -13.03 -12.59 10.46
N CYS A 133 -13.26 -11.75 9.45
CA CYS A 133 -14.34 -10.76 9.42
C CYS A 133 -15.59 -11.21 8.66
N GLU A 134 -15.46 -11.99 7.58
CA GLU A 134 -16.59 -12.42 6.74
C GLU A 134 -16.87 -13.92 6.83
N LYS A 135 -16.07 -14.66 7.62
CA LYS A 135 -16.16 -16.13 7.79
C LYS A 135 -15.94 -16.91 6.49
N ILE A 136 -15.24 -16.32 5.53
CA ILE A 136 -14.86 -16.98 4.28
C ILE A 136 -13.63 -17.86 4.53
N PRO A 137 -13.67 -19.17 4.23
CA PRO A 137 -12.49 -20.03 4.40
C PRO A 137 -11.29 -19.52 3.60
N VAL A 138 -10.09 -19.56 4.19
CA VAL A 138 -8.85 -19.13 3.52
C VAL A 138 -8.63 -19.82 2.16
N PRO A 139 -8.84 -21.15 2.02
CA PRO A 139 -8.69 -21.81 0.72
C PRO A 139 -9.66 -21.29 -0.34
N ASP A 140 -10.90 -20.96 0.04
CA ASP A 140 -11.91 -20.44 -0.88
C ASP A 140 -11.55 -19.04 -1.35
N CYS A 141 -11.05 -18.19 -0.44
CA CYS A 141 -10.52 -16.88 -0.79
C CYS A 141 -9.32 -16.98 -1.75
N GLN A 142 -8.34 -17.86 -1.45
CA GLN A 142 -7.19 -18.06 -2.31
C GLN A 142 -7.61 -18.57 -3.70
N ALA A 143 -8.54 -19.53 -3.76
CA ALA A 143 -9.08 -20.05 -5.01
C ALA A 143 -9.90 -19.01 -5.81
N ALA A 144 -10.56 -18.08 -5.12
CA ALA A 144 -11.22 -16.95 -5.77
C ALA A 144 -10.20 -15.95 -6.33
N PHE A 145 -9.14 -15.66 -5.57
CA PHE A 145 -8.08 -14.73 -5.98
C PHE A 145 -7.35 -15.23 -7.24
N THR A 146 -7.05 -16.52 -7.34
CA THR A 146 -6.38 -17.08 -8.53
C THR A 146 -7.23 -17.03 -9.80
N LYS A 147 -8.55 -16.91 -9.68
CA LYS A 147 -9.49 -16.74 -10.81
C LYS A 147 -9.58 -15.31 -11.31
N LEU A 148 -9.07 -14.32 -10.56
CA LEU A 148 -8.99 -12.95 -11.03
C LEU A 148 -8.08 -12.85 -12.26
N GLU A 149 -8.32 -11.87 -13.11
CA GLU A 149 -7.44 -11.59 -14.23
C GLU A 149 -6.02 -11.24 -13.74
N ALA A 150 -5.00 -11.54 -14.55
CA ALA A 150 -3.61 -11.26 -14.18
C ALA A 150 -3.40 -9.79 -13.79
N ALA A 151 -4.00 -8.86 -14.53
CA ALA A 151 -3.98 -7.44 -14.22
C ALA A 151 -4.57 -7.12 -12.84
N GLN A 152 -5.74 -7.69 -12.53
CA GLN A 152 -6.37 -7.50 -11.21
C GLN A 152 -5.48 -8.02 -10.08
N ARG A 153 -4.90 -9.23 -10.26
CA ARG A 153 -3.98 -9.80 -9.26
C ARG A 153 -2.76 -8.89 -9.05
N ALA A 154 -2.17 -8.37 -10.13
CA ALA A 154 -1.04 -7.46 -10.05
C ALA A 154 -1.39 -6.16 -9.30
N MET A 155 -2.55 -5.56 -9.60
CA MET A 155 -3.02 -4.33 -8.94
C MET A 155 -3.25 -4.50 -7.42
N PHE A 156 -3.55 -5.71 -6.96
CA PHE A 156 -3.64 -6.02 -5.54
C PHE A 156 -2.31 -6.39 -4.88
N THR A 157 -1.22 -6.60 -5.63
CA THR A 157 -0.01 -7.22 -5.08
C THR A 157 1.29 -6.60 -5.61
N THR A 158 1.66 -6.89 -6.86
CA THR A 158 3.01 -6.71 -7.39
C THR A 158 3.30 -5.31 -7.92
N ILE A 159 2.27 -4.44 -8.02
CA ILE A 159 2.50 -3.01 -8.31
C ILE A 159 3.15 -2.26 -7.15
N TYR A 160 3.08 -2.79 -5.92
CA TYR A 160 3.63 -2.17 -4.72
C TYR A 160 5.05 -2.66 -4.45
N ASN A 161 5.94 -1.82 -3.92
CA ASN A 161 7.24 -2.25 -3.39
C ASN A 161 7.09 -2.94 -2.02
N ALA A 162 8.19 -3.44 -1.47
CA ALA A 162 8.18 -4.19 -0.22
C ALA A 162 7.67 -3.37 0.97
N SER A 163 7.98 -2.07 1.04
CA SER A 163 7.42 -1.20 2.08
C SER A 163 5.91 -1.05 1.92
N GLY A 164 5.42 -0.79 0.71
CA GLY A 164 3.99 -0.66 0.44
C GLY A 164 3.22 -1.95 0.74
N ARG A 165 3.76 -3.11 0.35
CA ARG A 165 3.16 -4.41 0.69
C ARG A 165 3.15 -4.66 2.20
N TYR A 166 4.21 -4.27 2.91
CA TYR A 166 4.26 -4.36 4.36
C TYR A 166 3.13 -3.53 5.02
N GLU A 167 2.93 -2.27 4.62
CA GLU A 167 1.84 -1.44 5.16
C GLU A 167 0.46 -2.06 4.89
N ILE A 168 0.25 -2.60 3.69
CA ILE A 168 -1.00 -3.28 3.32
C ILE A 168 -1.22 -4.50 4.22
N ILE A 169 -0.20 -5.34 4.39
CA ILE A 169 -0.27 -6.55 5.21
C ILE A 169 -0.56 -6.19 6.67
N ASP A 170 0.20 -5.25 7.24
CA ASP A 170 0.03 -4.81 8.63
C ASP A 170 -1.39 -4.28 8.88
N CYS A 171 -1.93 -3.48 7.96
CA CYS A 171 -3.32 -3.02 8.06
C CYS A 171 -4.32 -4.18 7.96
N LEU A 172 -4.16 -5.10 6.99
CA LEU A 172 -5.08 -6.23 6.81
C LEU A 172 -5.10 -7.16 8.04
N GLU A 173 -3.94 -7.34 8.69
CA GLU A 173 -3.78 -8.16 9.88
C GLU A 173 -4.39 -7.50 11.12
N ASN A 174 -4.14 -6.20 11.31
CA ASN A 174 -4.43 -5.52 12.58
C ASN A 174 -5.73 -4.70 12.59
N ALA A 175 -6.22 -4.24 11.43
CA ALA A 175 -7.45 -3.45 11.40
C ALA A 175 -8.67 -4.29 11.83
N SER A 176 -9.53 -3.69 12.65
CA SER A 176 -10.79 -4.28 13.09
C SER A 176 -11.73 -4.58 11.91
N CYS A 177 -12.67 -5.48 12.14
CA CYS A 177 -13.74 -5.74 11.19
C CYS A 177 -14.72 -4.56 11.16
N THR A 178 -15.34 -4.32 10.01
CA THR A 178 -16.26 -3.23 9.71
C THR A 178 -17.57 -3.77 9.14
N ASP A 179 -18.63 -2.97 9.15
CA ASP A 179 -19.92 -3.36 8.56
C ASP A 179 -19.87 -3.45 7.03
N ASN A 180 -18.85 -2.88 6.40
CA ASN A 180 -18.56 -2.99 4.97
C ASN A 180 -17.10 -3.42 4.78
N GLU A 181 -16.89 -4.74 4.72
CA GLU A 181 -15.55 -5.33 4.64
C GLU A 181 -14.84 -5.08 3.31
N GLU A 182 -15.58 -4.82 2.24
CA GLU A 182 -14.96 -4.36 0.99
C GLU A 182 -14.34 -2.98 1.20
N ALA A 183 -15.09 -2.02 1.76
CA ALA A 183 -14.54 -0.71 2.10
C ALA A 183 -13.40 -0.80 3.13
N GLY A 184 -13.53 -1.69 4.12
CA GLY A 184 -12.49 -1.95 5.12
C GLY A 184 -11.17 -2.44 4.50
N ARG A 185 -11.25 -3.38 3.54
CA ARG A 185 -10.08 -3.80 2.76
C ARG A 185 -9.53 -2.66 1.93
N GLN A 186 -10.36 -1.95 1.17
CA GLN A 186 -9.91 -0.84 0.32
C GLN A 186 -9.21 0.25 1.12
N ALA A 187 -9.64 0.51 2.35
CA ALA A 187 -8.98 1.45 3.25
C ALA A 187 -7.52 1.06 3.59
N CYS A 188 -7.21 -0.24 3.63
CA CYS A 188 -5.83 -0.71 3.82
C CYS A 188 -4.94 -0.53 2.58
N TYR A 189 -5.52 -0.53 1.38
CA TYR A 189 -4.77 -0.29 0.15
C TYR A 189 -4.59 1.20 -0.13
N LYS A 190 -5.62 2.01 0.17
CA LYS A 190 -5.71 3.40 -0.28
C LYS A 190 -4.46 4.25 -0.02
N PRO A 191 -3.88 4.32 1.21
CA PRO A 191 -2.69 5.13 1.45
C PRO A 191 -1.51 4.71 0.55
N THR A 192 -1.36 3.40 0.37
CA THR A 192 -0.32 2.83 -0.48
C THR A 192 -0.62 3.08 -1.96
N SER A 193 -1.87 2.96 -2.41
CA SER A 193 -2.26 3.23 -3.80
C SER A 193 -2.11 4.71 -4.17
N ASP A 194 -2.48 5.63 -3.27
CA ASP A 194 -2.39 7.08 -3.49
C ASP A 194 -0.92 7.56 -3.61
N ALA A 195 0.03 6.82 -3.03
CA ALA A 195 1.46 7.13 -3.02
C ALA A 195 2.28 6.37 -4.09
N LEU A 196 1.63 5.74 -5.07
CA LEU A 196 2.30 4.94 -6.12
C LEU A 196 3.23 5.79 -6.99
N LEU A 197 2.83 7.03 -7.28
CA LEU A 197 3.57 7.95 -8.13
C LEU A 197 3.72 9.27 -7.41
N TRP A 198 4.90 9.87 -7.54
CA TRP A 198 5.14 11.20 -7.03
C TRP A 198 4.93 12.24 -8.14
N PHE A 199 4.19 13.31 -7.83
CA PHE A 199 4.06 14.50 -8.66
C PHE A 199 4.30 15.74 -7.78
N PRO A 200 4.73 16.88 -8.34
CA PRO A 200 4.74 18.14 -7.61
C PRO A 200 3.29 18.55 -7.29
N ASP A 201 3.09 19.10 -6.09
CA ASP A 201 1.84 19.74 -5.66
C ASP A 201 1.56 21.04 -6.45
#